data_AF-A0A2Z6DY60-F1
#
_entry.id   AF-A0A2Z6DY60-F1
#
_cell.length_a   1.000
_cell.length_b   1.000
_cell.length_c   1.000
_cell.angle_alpha   90.00
_cell.angle_beta   90.00
_cell.angle_gamma   90.00
#
_symmetry.space_group_name_H-M   'P 1'
#
loop_
_entity.id
_entity.type
_entity.pdbx_description
1 polymer ?
#
loop_
_entity_poly.entity_id
_entity_poly.type
_entity_poly.pdbx_seq_one_letter_code
_entity_poly.pdbx_strand_id
1 'polypeptide(L)'
;MTLATKTELAKLTGVTRQYICKLAKMGVLDGCERDGKFDRDCAVAAIERYRSGARWRANGSHLAIDLAKIRNSEDLAAALEEIPDPFLKVRLMRDFWKARLTEIRVKERSGELVREAEIVAAGQKKVKAMRDKLLAMPSKLAPVVVTMSEREALEVLTAAIEEALEEVATLGTR
;
A
#
# COMPACT_ATOMS: atom_id res chain seq x y z
N MET A 1 -25.74 40.05 -10.88
CA MET A 1 -24.52 39.63 -11.61
C MET A 1 -23.76 40.88 -11.99
N THR A 2 -22.79 41.26 -11.17
CA THR A 2 -22.05 42.51 -11.35
C THR A 2 -20.80 42.21 -12.17
N LEU A 3 -20.80 42.64 -13.43
CA LEU A 3 -19.64 42.47 -14.32
C LEU A 3 -18.60 43.55 -14.00
N ALA A 4 -17.37 43.11 -13.74
CA ALA A 4 -16.23 43.97 -13.43
C ALA A 4 -15.14 43.81 -14.49
N THR A 5 -14.50 44.93 -14.84
CA THR A 5 -13.29 44.93 -15.66
C THR A 5 -12.07 44.46 -14.86
N LYS A 6 -11.00 44.05 -15.55
CA LYS A 6 -9.73 43.62 -14.92
C LYS A 6 -9.18 44.67 -13.94
N THR A 7 -9.39 45.95 -14.21
CA THR A 7 -8.95 47.07 -13.35
C THR A 7 -9.82 47.22 -12.10
N GLU A 8 -11.13 47.02 -12.21
CA GLU A 8 -12.04 47.08 -11.07
C GLU A 8 -11.86 45.89 -10.15
N LEU A 9 -11.68 44.70 -10.72
CA LEU A 9 -11.39 43.48 -9.96
C LEU A 9 -10.06 43.59 -9.20
N ALA A 10 -9.05 44.27 -9.78
CA ALA A 10 -7.76 44.56 -9.15
C ALA A 10 -7.93 45.41 -7.88
N LYS A 11 -8.70 46.50 -7.98
CA LYS A 11 -8.99 47.39 -6.85
C LYS A 11 -9.75 46.69 -5.73
N LEU A 12 -10.70 45.82 -6.09
CA LEU A 12 -11.53 45.10 -5.13
C LEU A 12 -10.77 43.99 -4.36
N THR A 13 -9.81 43.32 -5.00
CA THR A 13 -9.08 42.19 -4.41
C THR A 13 -7.71 42.58 -3.84
N GLY A 14 -7.33 43.86 -3.96
CA GLY A 14 -6.05 44.39 -3.50
C GLY A 14 -4.83 43.84 -4.27
N VAL A 15 -5.01 43.40 -5.52
CA VAL A 15 -3.92 42.90 -6.38
C VAL A 15 -3.62 43.83 -7.54
N THR A 16 -2.47 43.65 -8.16
CA THR A 16 -2.15 44.35 -9.41
C THR A 16 -2.97 43.80 -10.58
N ARG A 17 -3.33 44.67 -11.54
CA ARG A 17 -4.00 44.27 -12.79
C ARG A 17 -3.21 43.20 -13.56
N GLN A 18 -1.88 43.26 -13.53
CA GLN A 18 -1.00 42.28 -14.15
C GLN A 18 -1.17 40.88 -13.53
N TYR A 19 -1.38 40.79 -12.21
CA TYR A 19 -1.62 39.54 -11.52
C TYR A 19 -2.95 38.90 -11.96
N ILE A 20 -4.01 39.70 -12.13
CA ILE A 20 -5.29 39.21 -12.69
C ILE A 20 -5.13 38.74 -14.13
N CYS A 21 -4.38 39.46 -14.97
CA CYS A 21 -4.06 38.99 -16.32
C CYS A 21 -3.30 37.65 -16.32
N LYS A 22 -2.39 37.45 -15.35
CA LYS A 22 -1.69 36.19 -15.17
C LYS A 22 -2.65 35.07 -14.77
N LEU A 23 -3.56 35.32 -13.81
CA LEU A 23 -4.56 34.33 -13.37
C LEU A 23 -5.51 33.92 -14.49
N ALA A 24 -5.95 34.88 -15.31
CA ALA A 24 -6.75 34.59 -16.51
C ALA A 24 -5.97 33.73 -17.51
N LYS A 25 -4.69 34.04 -17.79
CA LYS A 25 -3.84 33.21 -18.67
C LYS A 25 -3.60 31.79 -18.15
N MET A 26 -3.66 31.60 -16.83
CA MET A 26 -3.49 30.29 -16.19
C MET A 26 -4.81 29.50 -16.09
N GLY A 27 -5.91 30.01 -16.64
CA GLY A 27 -7.21 29.34 -16.66
C GLY A 27 -7.99 29.42 -15.34
N VAL A 28 -7.50 30.18 -14.35
CA VAL A 28 -8.11 30.27 -13.01
C VAL A 28 -9.42 31.06 -13.03
N LEU A 29 -9.61 31.93 -14.02
CA LEU A 29 -10.76 32.83 -14.14
C LEU A 29 -11.69 32.50 -15.33
N ASP A 30 -11.41 31.43 -16.07
CA ASP A 30 -12.13 31.09 -17.32
C ASP A 30 -13.61 30.84 -17.10
N GLY A 31 -13.99 30.23 -15.96
CA GLY A 31 -15.38 30.01 -15.58
C GLY A 31 -16.13 31.27 -15.13
N CYS A 32 -15.44 32.40 -15.00
CA CYS A 32 -16.01 33.67 -14.54
C CYS A 32 -16.02 34.75 -15.64
N GLU A 33 -15.50 34.47 -16.83
CA GLU A 33 -15.43 35.42 -17.94
C GLU A 33 -16.70 35.37 -18.79
N ARG A 34 -17.30 36.54 -19.03
CA ARG A 34 -18.48 36.74 -19.88
C ARG A 34 -18.27 38.00 -20.72
N ASP A 35 -18.25 37.84 -22.04
CA ASP A 35 -18.08 38.94 -23.01
C ASP A 35 -16.90 39.88 -22.69
N GLY A 36 -15.75 39.31 -22.31
CA GLY A 36 -14.53 40.05 -21.96
C GLY A 36 -14.56 40.79 -20.62
N LYS A 37 -15.61 40.59 -19.81
CA LYS A 37 -15.74 41.09 -18.42
C LYS A 37 -15.83 39.91 -17.46
N PHE A 38 -15.41 40.12 -16.21
CA PHE A 38 -15.44 39.06 -15.20
C PHE A 38 -16.63 39.27 -14.28
N ASP A 39 -17.34 38.19 -13.96
CA ASP A 39 -18.29 38.22 -12.85
C ASP A 39 -17.54 38.47 -11.54
N ARG A 40 -17.88 39.57 -10.85
CA ARG A 40 -17.20 40.03 -9.65
C ARG A 40 -17.15 38.96 -8.56
N ASP A 41 -18.28 38.35 -8.27
CA ASP A 41 -18.41 37.45 -7.11
C ASP A 41 -17.73 36.10 -7.42
N CYS A 42 -17.89 35.61 -8.66
CA CYS A 42 -17.19 34.42 -9.14
C CYS A 42 -15.66 34.61 -9.14
N ALA A 43 -15.17 35.74 -9.67
CA ALA A 43 -13.75 35.98 -9.82
C ALA A 43 -13.06 36.21 -8.47
N VAL A 44 -13.71 36.91 -7.53
CA VAL A 44 -13.21 37.06 -6.16
C VAL A 44 -13.11 35.69 -5.47
N ALA A 45 -14.13 34.85 -5.59
CA ALA A 45 -14.11 33.50 -5.02
C ALA A 45 -13.01 32.61 -5.63
N ALA A 46 -12.82 32.68 -6.96
CA ALA A 46 -11.76 31.95 -7.65
C ALA A 46 -10.35 32.43 -7.23
N ILE A 47 -10.14 33.74 -7.09
CA ILE A 47 -8.88 34.33 -6.62
C ILE A 47 -8.57 33.91 -5.18
N GLU A 48 -9.55 33.94 -4.29
CA GLU A 48 -9.34 33.52 -2.89
C GLU A 48 -9.06 32.01 -2.79
N ARG A 49 -9.74 31.16 -3.59
CA ARG A 49 -9.41 29.72 -3.68
C ARG A 49 -8.00 29.46 -4.19
N TYR A 50 -7.56 30.22 -5.19
CA TYR A 50 -6.20 30.11 -5.72
C TYR A 50 -5.16 30.60 -4.70
N ARG A 51 -5.46 31.70 -4.00
CA ARG A 51 -4.59 32.27 -2.95
C ARG A 51 -4.51 31.40 -1.71
N SER A 52 -5.59 30.76 -1.29
CA SER A 52 -5.57 29.82 -0.16
C SER A 52 -4.73 28.59 -0.52
N GLY A 53 -4.91 28.02 -1.72
CA GLY A 53 -4.07 26.93 -2.21
C GLY A 53 -2.61 27.30 -2.51
N ALA A 54 -2.31 28.58 -2.79
CA ALA A 54 -0.94 29.09 -2.98
C ALA A 54 -0.25 29.45 -1.66
N ARG A 55 -0.97 30.04 -0.69
CA ARG A 55 -0.47 30.30 0.67
C ARG A 55 -0.11 28.99 1.37
N TRP A 56 -0.89 27.93 1.18
CA TRP A 56 -0.63 26.61 1.75
C TRP A 56 0.58 25.89 1.08
N ARG A 57 0.90 26.24 -0.18
CA ARG A 57 2.10 25.76 -0.88
C ARG A 57 3.37 26.51 -0.48
N ALA A 58 3.28 27.81 -0.20
CA ALA A 58 4.41 28.68 0.13
C ALA A 58 4.72 28.70 1.63
N ASN A 59 3.70 28.82 2.48
CA ASN A 59 3.79 28.47 3.89
C ASN A 59 3.51 26.99 3.94
N GLY A 60 4.52 26.14 4.07
CA GLY A 60 4.33 24.74 4.46
C GLY A 60 3.65 24.68 5.83
N SER A 61 2.35 24.95 5.86
CA SER A 61 1.58 25.09 7.07
C SER A 61 1.44 23.70 7.64
N HIS A 62 2.31 23.36 8.59
CA HIS A 62 1.97 23.41 10.00
C HIS A 62 0.50 23.08 10.37
N LEU A 63 -0.14 22.17 9.65
CA LEU A 63 -0.87 21.15 10.38
C LEU A 63 0.25 20.29 10.95
N ALA A 64 0.49 20.42 12.25
CA ALA A 64 1.39 19.56 13.01
C ALA A 64 0.77 18.16 13.09
N ILE A 65 0.43 17.57 11.94
CA ILE A 65 0.24 16.13 11.86
C ILE A 65 1.63 15.60 12.11
N ASP A 66 1.80 15.09 13.32
CA ASP A 66 3.00 14.37 13.69
C ASP A 66 3.04 13.11 12.82
N LEU A 67 3.63 13.23 11.64
CA LEU A 67 3.78 12.13 10.67
C LEU A 67 4.48 10.93 11.33
N ALA A 68 5.27 11.15 12.38
CA ALA A 68 5.91 10.08 13.13
C ALA A 68 4.91 9.22 13.93
N LYS A 69 3.68 9.69 14.15
CA LYS A 69 2.61 8.91 14.78
C LYS A 69 1.85 8.01 13.80
N ILE A 70 1.97 8.22 12.50
CA ILE A 70 1.25 7.43 11.49
C ILE A 70 2.03 6.13 11.22
N ARG A 71 1.66 5.04 11.89
CA ARG A 71 2.35 3.74 11.76
C ARG A 71 1.54 2.76 10.92
N ASN A 72 0.22 2.85 11.01
CA ASN A 72 -0.70 1.94 10.35
C ASN A 72 -1.77 2.68 9.52
N SER A 73 -2.60 1.90 8.84
CA SER A 73 -3.69 2.42 8.01
C SER A 73 -4.81 3.07 8.83
N GLU A 74 -4.96 2.69 10.11
CA GLU A 74 -5.96 3.27 11.03
C GLU A 74 -5.52 4.66 11.50
N ASP A 75 -4.24 4.83 11.88
CA ASP A 75 -3.62 6.11 12.22
C ASP A 75 -3.71 7.08 11.03
N LEU A 76 -3.51 6.56 9.80
CA LEU A 76 -3.66 7.36 8.59
C LEU A 76 -5.12 7.82 8.43
N ALA A 77 -6.09 6.93 8.63
CA ALA A 77 -7.51 7.28 8.51
C ALA A 77 -7.89 8.37 9.52
N ALA A 78 -7.48 8.24 10.78
CA ALA A 78 -7.68 9.25 11.82
C ALA A 78 -7.03 10.60 11.43
N ALA A 79 -5.78 10.58 10.96
CA ALA A 79 -5.09 11.79 10.51
C ALA A 79 -5.79 12.45 9.31
N LEU A 80 -6.39 11.69 8.40
CA LEU A 80 -7.10 12.22 7.24
C LEU A 80 -8.42 12.89 7.61
N GLU A 81 -9.06 12.51 8.72
CA GLU A 81 -10.30 13.16 9.20
C GLU A 81 -10.04 14.58 9.72
N GLU A 82 -8.92 14.78 10.42
CA GLU A 82 -8.51 16.07 10.97
C GLU A 82 -8.08 17.09 9.92
N ILE A 83 -7.75 16.64 8.71
CA ILE A 83 -7.30 17.49 7.60
C ILE A 83 -8.51 18.12 6.89
N PRO A 84 -8.64 19.45 6.83
CA PRO A 84 -9.73 20.07 6.07
C PRO A 84 -9.46 20.11 4.56
N ASP A 85 -8.19 20.13 4.15
CA ASP A 85 -7.78 20.32 2.76
C ASP A 85 -7.73 18.99 1.96
N PRO A 86 -8.53 18.83 0.89
CA PRO A 86 -8.53 17.61 0.07
C PRO A 86 -7.19 17.32 -0.61
N PHE A 87 -6.42 18.34 -0.99
CA PHE A 87 -5.13 18.13 -1.67
C PHE A 87 -4.09 17.54 -0.72
N LEU A 88 -4.06 18.00 0.53
CA LEU A 88 -3.22 17.42 1.57
C LEU A 88 -3.61 15.97 1.87
N LYS A 89 -4.91 15.64 1.93
CA LYS A 89 -5.35 14.24 2.13
C LYS A 89 -4.76 13.30 1.06
N VAL A 90 -4.90 13.67 -0.21
CA VAL A 90 -4.40 12.88 -1.33
C VAL A 90 -2.88 12.75 -1.29
N ARG A 91 -2.17 13.83 -0.93
CA ARG A 91 -0.71 13.82 -0.82
C ARG A 91 -0.26 12.88 0.32
N LEU A 92 -0.85 13.01 1.49
CA LEU A 92 -0.50 12.19 2.66
C LEU A 92 -0.75 10.71 2.41
N MET A 93 -1.90 10.36 1.83
CA MET A 93 -2.19 8.97 1.43
C MET A 93 -1.13 8.43 0.49
N ARG A 94 -0.79 9.19 -0.55
CA ARG A 94 0.21 8.78 -1.54
C ARG A 94 1.56 8.53 -0.89
N ASP A 95 2.01 9.46 -0.05
CA ASP A 95 3.32 9.40 0.59
C ASP A 95 3.39 8.21 1.57
N PHE A 96 2.34 7.96 2.35
CA PHE A 96 2.23 6.82 3.25
C PHE A 96 2.32 5.47 2.52
N TRP A 97 1.50 5.27 1.49
CA TRP A 97 1.49 4.00 0.74
C TRP A 97 2.79 3.79 -0.04
N LYS A 98 3.39 4.86 -0.55
CA LYS A 98 4.70 4.79 -1.20
C LYS A 98 5.80 4.39 -0.21
N ALA A 99 5.78 4.91 1.01
CA ALA A 99 6.70 4.51 2.07
C ALA A 99 6.55 3.03 2.43
N ARG A 100 5.32 2.56 2.67
CA ARG A 100 5.05 1.14 2.94
C ARG A 100 5.47 0.20 1.81
N LEU A 101 5.20 0.58 0.58
CA LEU A 101 5.63 -0.20 -0.58
C LEU A 101 7.16 -0.29 -0.66
N THR A 102 7.85 0.79 -0.28
CA THR A 102 9.32 0.80 -0.24
C THR A 102 9.84 -0.08 0.90
N GLU A 103 9.22 -0.02 2.08
CA GLU A 103 9.55 -0.89 3.22
C GLU A 103 9.41 -2.37 2.86
N ILE A 104 8.27 -2.76 2.27
CA ILE A 104 8.05 -4.14 1.81
C ILE A 104 9.13 -4.56 0.82
N ARG A 105 9.44 -3.72 -0.19
CA ARG A 105 10.50 -4.04 -1.16
C ARG A 105 11.89 -4.16 -0.53
N VAL A 106 12.18 -3.36 0.49
CA VAL A 106 13.45 -3.47 1.24
C VAL A 106 13.49 -4.79 1.98
N LYS A 107 12.40 -5.17 2.67
CA LYS A 107 12.29 -6.44 3.39
C LYS A 107 12.29 -7.67 2.46
N GLU A 108 11.72 -7.55 1.26
CA GLU A 108 11.83 -8.56 0.20
C GLU A 108 13.28 -8.70 -0.27
N ARG A 109 14.00 -7.59 -0.47
CA ARG A 109 15.41 -7.60 -0.90
C ARG A 109 16.38 -8.04 0.19
N SER A 110 16.08 -7.79 1.46
CA SER A 110 16.88 -8.27 2.58
C SER A 110 16.66 -9.76 2.88
N GLY A 111 15.69 -10.39 2.22
CA GLY A 111 15.37 -11.81 2.41
C GLY A 111 14.58 -12.09 3.69
N GLU A 112 14.06 -11.06 4.37
CA GLU A 112 13.23 -11.22 5.57
C GLU A 112 11.80 -11.65 5.25
N LEU A 113 11.32 -11.34 4.04
CA LEU A 113 9.98 -11.73 3.58
C LEU A 113 10.07 -12.88 2.59
N VAL A 114 9.51 -14.03 2.97
CA VAL A 114 9.24 -15.15 2.07
C VAL A 114 7.80 -15.03 1.58
N ARG A 115 7.58 -15.27 0.29
CA ARG A 115 6.22 -15.23 -0.28
C ARG A 115 5.38 -16.35 0.32
N GLU A 116 4.14 -16.03 0.69
CA GLU A 116 3.19 -17.03 1.21
C GLU A 116 3.05 -18.24 0.27
N ALA A 117 3.00 -17.99 -1.03
CA ALA A 117 2.94 -19.04 -2.05
C ALA A 117 4.13 -20.01 -1.99
N GLU A 118 5.32 -19.53 -1.64
CA GLU A 118 6.52 -20.38 -1.51
C GLU A 118 6.46 -21.25 -0.25
N ILE A 119 5.94 -20.71 0.85
CA ILE A 119 5.71 -21.47 2.09
C ILE A 119 4.68 -22.58 1.84
N VAL A 120 3.56 -22.25 1.20
CA VAL A 120 2.50 -23.21 0.86
C VAL A 120 3.04 -24.29 -0.08
N ALA A 121 3.77 -23.90 -1.13
CA ALA A 121 4.36 -24.86 -2.07
C ALA A 121 5.39 -25.78 -1.38
N ALA A 122 6.24 -25.24 -0.51
CA ALA A 122 7.20 -26.02 0.26
C ALA A 122 6.49 -27.00 1.21
N GLY A 123 5.43 -26.57 1.89
CA GLY A 123 4.60 -27.43 2.72
C GLY A 123 3.93 -28.56 1.94
N GLN A 124 3.30 -28.23 0.80
CA GLN A 124 2.68 -29.21 -0.09
C GLN A 124 3.69 -30.24 -0.62
N LYS A 125 4.89 -29.81 -0.99
CA LYS A 125 5.98 -30.69 -1.43
C LYS A 125 6.35 -31.70 -0.35
N LYS A 126 6.47 -31.25 0.91
CA LYS A 126 6.79 -32.11 2.06
C LYS A 126 5.69 -33.14 2.33
N VAL A 127 4.43 -32.69 2.38
CA VAL A 127 3.28 -33.59 2.60
C VAL A 127 3.17 -34.63 1.49
N LYS A 128 3.39 -34.23 0.23
CA LYS A 128 3.39 -35.15 -0.90
C LYS A 128 4.49 -36.21 -0.78
N ALA A 129 5.72 -35.82 -0.45
CA ALA A 129 6.83 -36.75 -0.26
C ALA A 129 6.56 -37.74 0.88
N MET A 130 6.00 -37.29 2.00
CA MET A 130 5.58 -38.15 3.11
C MET A 130 4.52 -39.16 2.68
N ARG A 131 3.45 -38.70 2.02
CA ARG A 131 2.37 -39.56 1.54
C ARG A 131 2.89 -40.62 0.56
N ASP A 132 3.71 -40.22 -0.41
CA ASP A 132 4.21 -41.12 -1.44
C ASP A 132 5.12 -42.21 -0.83
N LYS A 133 5.91 -41.90 0.22
CA LYS A 133 6.70 -42.89 0.96
C LYS A 133 5.84 -43.85 1.78
N LEU A 134 4.89 -43.34 2.56
CA LEU A 134 4.01 -44.17 3.38
C LEU A 134 3.18 -45.14 2.52
N LEU A 135 2.70 -44.70 1.35
CA LEU A 135 1.97 -45.57 0.43
C LEU A 135 2.87 -46.58 -0.31
N ALA A 136 4.14 -46.26 -0.53
CA ALA A 136 5.09 -47.19 -1.15
C ALA A 136 5.57 -48.28 -0.17
N MET A 137 5.58 -48.00 1.13
CA MET A 137 6.14 -48.88 2.16
C MET A 137 5.52 -50.29 2.21
N PRO A 138 4.17 -50.47 2.19
CA PRO A 138 3.57 -51.80 2.20
C PRO A 138 4.03 -52.69 1.04
N SER A 139 4.14 -52.12 -0.17
CA SER A 139 4.59 -52.87 -1.35
C SER A 139 6.05 -53.36 -1.24
N LYS A 140 6.89 -52.65 -0.48
CA LYS A 140 8.28 -53.02 -0.23
C LYS A 140 8.44 -54.03 0.91
N LEU A 141 7.62 -53.89 1.97
CA LEU A 141 7.72 -54.71 3.16
C LEU A 141 6.94 -56.02 3.07
N ALA A 142 5.87 -56.09 2.25
CA ALA A 142 5.07 -57.29 2.06
C ALA A 142 5.90 -58.57 1.79
N PRO A 143 6.86 -58.62 0.85
CA PRO A 143 7.65 -59.83 0.61
C PRO A 143 8.58 -60.22 1.77
N VAL A 144 9.02 -59.25 2.58
CA VAL A 144 9.93 -59.46 3.73
C VAL A 144 9.15 -60.01 4.93
N VAL A 145 7.97 -59.44 5.18
CA VAL A 145 7.13 -59.78 6.34
C VAL A 145 6.51 -61.18 6.21
N VAL A 146 6.24 -61.65 4.99
CA VAL A 146 5.65 -62.98 4.74
C VAL A 146 6.53 -64.13 5.25
N THR A 147 7.84 -63.93 5.33
CA THR A 147 8.80 -64.95 5.78
C THR A 147 9.15 -64.86 7.27
N MET A 148 8.62 -63.87 7.99
CA MET A 148 8.98 -63.55 9.37
C MET A 148 7.93 -64.02 10.38
N SER A 149 8.35 -64.18 11.63
CA SER A 149 7.41 -64.33 12.75
C SER A 149 6.67 -63.01 13.03
N GLU A 150 5.49 -63.08 13.66
CA GLU A 150 4.66 -61.91 13.96
C GLU A 150 5.43 -60.83 14.74
N ARG A 151 6.31 -61.23 15.66
CA ARG A 151 7.11 -60.32 16.48
C ARG A 151 8.19 -59.59 15.65
N GLU A 152 8.92 -60.32 14.82
CA GLU A 152 9.95 -59.75 13.92
C GLU A 152 9.32 -58.84 12.86
N ALA A 153 8.17 -59.23 12.31
CA ALA A 153 7.42 -58.41 11.38
C ALA A 153 7.03 -57.04 11.96
N LEU A 154 6.60 -57.02 13.23
CA LEU A 154 6.16 -55.80 13.90
C LEU A 154 7.34 -54.86 14.20
N GLU A 155 8.49 -55.41 14.57
CA GLU A 155 9.74 -54.63 14.73
C GLU A 155 10.18 -54.01 13.41
N VAL A 156 10.17 -54.77 12.31
CA VAL A 156 10.55 -54.28 10.97
C VAL A 156 9.59 -53.20 10.45
N LEU A 157 8.28 -53.39 10.64
CA LEU A 157 7.28 -52.40 10.27
C LEU A 157 7.44 -51.09 11.05
N THR A 158 7.70 -51.20 12.35
CA THR A 158 7.88 -50.03 13.22
C THR A 158 9.14 -49.26 12.82
N ALA A 159 10.26 -49.96 12.62
CA ALA A 159 11.52 -49.36 12.20
C ALA A 159 11.38 -48.65 10.83
N ALA A 160 10.66 -49.25 9.87
CA ALA A 160 10.43 -48.64 8.57
C ALA A 160 9.57 -47.36 8.64
N ILE A 161 8.57 -47.33 9.54
CA ILE A 161 7.76 -46.13 9.79
C ILE A 161 8.61 -45.03 10.42
N GLU A 162 9.43 -45.37 11.41
CA GLU A 162 10.35 -44.42 12.06
C GLU A 162 11.34 -43.83 11.04
N GLU A 163 11.96 -44.66 10.21
CA GLU A 163 12.87 -44.23 9.13
C GLU A 163 12.16 -43.27 8.16
N ALA A 164 10.96 -43.62 7.68
CA ALA A 164 10.22 -42.79 6.75
C ALA A 164 9.83 -41.42 7.35
N LEU A 165 9.50 -41.38 8.65
CA LEU A 165 9.19 -40.15 9.37
C LEU A 165 10.44 -39.28 9.59
N GLU A 166 11.57 -39.90 9.93
CA GLU A 166 12.83 -39.20 10.18
C GLU A 166 13.42 -38.60 8.89
N GLU A 167 13.30 -39.29 7.76
CA GLU A 167 13.66 -38.74 6.45
C GLU A 167 12.78 -37.55 6.04
N VAL A 168 11.50 -37.52 6.45
CA VAL A 168 10.61 -36.37 6.20
C VAL A 168 10.93 -35.21 7.14
N ALA A 169 11.29 -35.50 8.39
CA ALA A 169 11.70 -34.50 9.36
C ALA A 169 13.00 -33.78 8.95
N THR A 170 13.99 -34.53 8.46
CA THR A 170 15.28 -33.99 7.99
C THR A 170 15.20 -33.19 6.68
N LEU A 171 14.16 -33.40 5.87
CA LEU A 171 13.83 -32.52 4.73
C LEU A 171 13.37 -31.11 5.16
N GLY A 172 13.19 -30.87 6.46
CA GLY A 172 12.80 -29.57 7.02
C GLY A 172 13.92 -28.66 7.48
N THR A 173 15.14 -29.18 7.67
CA THR A 173 16.27 -28.48 8.32
C THR A 173 17.40 -28.08 7.36
N ARG A 174 17.24 -28.28 6.05
CA ARG A 174 18.18 -27.84 5.01
C ARG A 174 17.62 -26.73 4.15
#